data_AF-F0ZSB0-F1
#
_entry.id   AF-F0ZSB0-F1
#
_cell.length_a   1.000
_cell.length_b   1.000
_cell.length_c   1.000
_cell.angle_alpha   90.00
_cell.angle_beta   90.00
_cell.angle_gamma   90.00
#
_symmetry.space_group_name_H-M   'P 1'
#
loop_
_entity.id
_entity.type
_entity.pdbx_description
1 polymer ?
#
loop_
_entity_poly.entity_id
_entity_poly.type
_entity_poly.pdbx_seq_one_letter_code
_entity_poly.pdbx_strand_id
1 'polypeptide(L)'
;MIRIKNLNRLVRYCNINNSNKFIINSNNNNNLFRSYYSTLSSSFSESDTTKNTLKPQLKQDNKNIGIKQKDQLNLQIEDISINNLFYKNKYPNEEVSSITPISITNKINNTFNGLKFNNSELQSKALSPEIKITQNQHIHIISDFFNDGARIFPLVVSKYLYKRFPNLTTGYALAFNSFFLSRVFISSVFQYLNLQDYLKVDQTISSYKYEKLYYTTFLSFIGAVYQDQGENAIEEKIVPLFIEYLDLLNEEEFNQLYLSYQLRLIKKRISNNNNNNNNNNNNNDKNNNNNKDSNNKNKEQEQDQEEKRVKRLIEGNIKRSHHNSNEKLYNLYSVSSLGIPHNFSLPKWFSTIIFREIDSHSIYTKLIRLTTNHSKLPGKIQLVREINKGTDKSLYIHTFYLEENDDFKIIGYGLGKTLGESRENAYSDSLIRLLYQDKKI
;
A
#
# COMPACT_ATOMS: atom_id res chain seq x y z
N MET A 1 9.19 42.54 -10.96
CA MET A 1 9.19 42.74 -9.49
C MET A 1 7.75 42.61 -8.99
N ILE A 2 7.28 41.38 -8.81
CA ILE A 2 5.89 41.04 -8.46
C ILE A 2 5.87 40.63 -6.99
N ARG A 3 4.92 41.19 -6.24
CA ARG A 3 4.83 41.15 -4.77
C ARG A 3 4.41 39.76 -4.26
N ILE A 4 5.34 39.07 -3.60
CA ILE A 4 5.05 37.93 -2.71
C ILE A 4 4.37 38.47 -1.44
N LYS A 5 3.04 38.57 -1.43
CA LYS A 5 2.25 39.04 -0.26
C LYS A 5 1.89 37.93 0.73
N ASN A 6 2.08 36.65 0.40
CA ASN A 6 1.59 35.54 1.24
C ASN A 6 2.60 34.92 2.21
N LEU A 7 3.91 35.22 2.11
CA LEU A 7 4.92 34.66 3.03
C LEU A 7 4.97 35.34 4.41
N ASN A 8 4.59 36.62 4.50
CA ASN A 8 4.65 37.37 5.77
C ASN A 8 3.58 36.96 6.80
N ARG A 9 2.54 36.22 6.40
CA ARG A 9 1.51 35.71 7.32
C ARG A 9 1.97 34.47 8.09
N LEU A 10 2.87 33.68 7.51
CA LEU A 10 3.49 32.50 8.13
C LEU A 10 4.60 32.87 9.13
N VAL A 11 5.29 34.00 8.93
CA VAL A 11 6.41 34.41 9.79
C VAL A 11 5.95 35.01 11.12
N ARG A 12 4.73 35.58 11.21
CA ARG A 12 4.23 36.20 12.46
C ARG A 12 3.77 35.22 13.54
N TYR A 13 3.50 33.96 13.21
CA TYR A 13 3.00 32.98 14.20
C TYR A 13 4.10 32.19 14.92
N CYS A 14 5.38 32.36 14.55
CA CYS A 14 6.50 31.66 15.19
C CYS A 14 7.27 32.47 16.25
N ASN A 15 6.78 33.64 16.68
CA ASN A 15 7.41 34.41 17.76
C ASN A 15 6.52 34.39 19.02
N ILE A 16 6.70 33.37 19.85
CA ILE A 16 6.32 33.42 21.26
C ILE A 16 7.54 33.01 22.08
N ASN A 17 7.96 33.96 22.93
CA ASN A 17 8.90 33.89 24.04
C ASN A 17 10.40 33.66 23.74
N ASN A 18 11.11 34.76 23.50
CA ASN A 18 12.20 35.13 24.40
C ASN A 18 12.53 36.62 24.26
N SER A 19 12.24 37.37 25.33
CA SER A 19 12.65 38.75 25.52
C SER A 19 14.16 38.80 25.74
N ASN A 20 14.90 39.35 24.78
CA ASN A 20 16.10 40.13 25.06
C ASN A 20 16.27 41.19 23.96
N LYS A 21 16.22 42.45 24.39
CA LYS A 21 16.48 43.64 23.57
C LYS A 21 17.91 43.56 23.03
N PHE A 22 18.06 43.54 21.71
CA PHE A 22 19.27 44.03 21.06
C PHE A 22 18.87 45.06 20.02
N ILE A 23 19.44 46.26 20.20
CA ILE A 23 19.38 47.39 19.27
C ILE A 23 20.24 47.00 18.06
N ILE A 24 19.68 47.03 16.85
CA ILE A 24 20.46 46.93 15.61
C ILE A 24 20.32 48.24 14.83
N ASN A 25 21.48 48.86 14.67
CA ASN A 25 21.77 50.03 13.84
C ASN A 25 21.47 49.72 12.38
N SER A 26 20.68 50.57 11.72
CA SER A 26 20.51 50.59 10.27
C SER A 26 21.63 51.41 9.64
N ASN A 27 22.48 50.80 8.81
CA ASN A 27 23.20 51.52 7.75
C ASN A 27 23.64 50.58 6.62
N ASN A 28 23.18 50.95 5.41
CA ASN A 28 23.88 50.91 4.12
C ASN A 28 24.64 49.64 3.69
N ASN A 29 24.18 48.98 2.63
CA ASN A 29 24.68 49.29 1.28
C ASN A 29 23.97 48.50 0.16
N ASN A 30 23.66 49.26 -0.88
CA ASN A 30 23.27 48.80 -2.21
C ASN A 30 24.49 48.29 -3.00
N ASN A 31 24.19 47.58 -4.09
CA ASN A 31 25.05 47.21 -5.23
C ASN A 31 25.82 45.89 -5.10
N LEU A 32 25.38 44.87 -5.85
CA LEU A 32 26.00 44.46 -7.12
C LEU A 32 25.35 43.16 -7.62
N PHE A 33 24.49 43.30 -8.64
CA PHE A 33 24.09 42.22 -9.54
C PHE A 33 24.59 42.59 -10.93
N ARG A 34 25.57 41.84 -11.47
CA ARG A 34 25.74 41.73 -12.92
C ARG A 34 26.50 40.47 -13.31
N SER A 35 25.88 39.78 -14.28
CA SER A 35 26.38 38.81 -15.25
C SER A 35 27.16 37.60 -14.76
N TYR A 36 26.67 36.40 -15.06
CA TYR A 36 27.33 35.48 -16.00
C TYR A 36 26.35 34.38 -16.40
N TYR A 37 25.86 34.42 -17.64
CA TYR A 37 25.46 33.23 -18.39
C TYR A 37 25.74 33.51 -19.87
N SER A 38 26.75 32.82 -20.41
CA SER A 38 26.97 32.65 -21.84
C SER A 38 27.15 31.16 -22.11
N THR A 39 26.24 30.64 -22.93
CA THR A 39 26.44 29.64 -23.99
C THR A 39 27.38 28.46 -23.74
N LEU A 40 26.85 27.24 -23.88
CA LEU A 40 27.44 26.22 -24.75
C LEU A 40 26.40 25.14 -25.11
N SER A 41 25.95 25.22 -26.36
CA SER A 41 25.39 24.12 -27.14
C SER A 41 26.46 23.69 -28.14
N SER A 42 26.85 22.41 -28.16
CA SER A 42 27.35 21.75 -29.37
C SER A 42 27.49 20.24 -29.17
N SER A 43 26.71 19.52 -29.98
CA SER A 43 26.90 18.21 -30.61
C SER A 43 28.34 17.74 -30.87
N PHE A 44 28.56 16.41 -30.86
CA PHE A 44 29.49 15.58 -31.68
C PHE A 44 29.22 14.10 -31.30
N SER A 45 28.57 13.24 -32.11
CA SER A 45 28.98 12.49 -33.31
C SER A 45 30.16 11.51 -33.15
N GLU A 46 29.93 10.28 -33.63
CA GLU A 46 30.78 9.09 -33.64
C GLU A 46 32.08 9.25 -34.44
N SER A 47 33.16 8.57 -34.01
CA SER A 47 34.00 7.71 -34.88
C SER A 47 35.09 6.95 -34.10
N ASP A 48 35.11 5.65 -34.40
CA ASP A 48 36.08 4.56 -34.30
C ASP A 48 37.56 4.70 -33.86
N THR A 49 37.96 3.62 -33.15
CA THR A 49 39.22 2.87 -33.14
C THR A 49 40.51 3.50 -32.60
N THR A 50 41.05 2.90 -31.53
CA THR A 50 42.38 2.25 -31.56
C THR A 50 42.59 1.37 -30.32
N LYS A 51 43.17 0.20 -30.58
CA LYS A 51 43.61 -0.81 -29.61
C LYS A 51 44.66 -0.22 -28.67
N ASN A 52 44.56 -0.49 -27.36
CA ASN A 52 45.74 -0.83 -26.58
C ASN A 52 45.40 -1.66 -25.34
N THR A 53 46.01 -2.83 -25.32
CA THR A 53 46.11 -3.82 -24.25
C THR A 53 46.81 -3.26 -23.02
N LEU A 54 46.23 -3.47 -21.82
CA LEU A 54 46.97 -3.58 -20.56
C LEU A 54 46.12 -4.35 -19.54
N LYS A 55 46.56 -5.57 -19.21
CA LYS A 55 46.03 -6.42 -18.13
C LYS A 55 46.40 -5.81 -16.76
N PRO A 56 45.51 -5.88 -15.75
CA PRO A 56 45.94 -5.87 -14.36
C PRO A 56 45.81 -7.27 -13.75
N GLN A 57 46.89 -7.72 -13.12
CA GLN A 57 46.96 -8.90 -12.26
C GLN A 57 46.11 -8.68 -11.01
N LEU A 58 45.11 -9.56 -10.79
CA LEU A 58 44.40 -9.69 -9.52
C LEU A 58 45.24 -10.52 -8.56
N LYS A 59 45.81 -9.88 -7.53
CA LYS A 59 46.31 -10.55 -6.33
C LYS A 59 45.11 -10.94 -5.46
N GLN A 60 44.98 -12.24 -5.19
CA GLN A 60 44.09 -12.79 -4.18
C GLN A 60 44.72 -12.60 -2.80
N ASP A 61 44.11 -11.78 -1.96
CA ASP A 61 44.37 -11.76 -0.53
C ASP A 61 43.21 -12.46 0.20
N ASN A 62 43.45 -13.72 0.54
CA ASN A 62 42.65 -14.48 1.50
C ASN A 62 42.94 -13.96 2.91
N LYS A 63 41.99 -13.23 3.52
CA LYS A 63 41.97 -13.03 4.98
C LYS A 63 40.77 -13.74 5.59
N ASN A 64 41.08 -14.91 6.16
CA ASN A 64 40.30 -15.54 7.21
C ASN A 64 40.14 -14.58 8.38
N ILE A 65 38.90 -14.20 8.70
CA ILE A 65 38.54 -13.67 10.02
C ILE A 65 37.39 -14.53 10.54
N GLY A 66 37.75 -15.43 11.44
CA GLY A 66 36.79 -16.15 12.26
C GLY A 66 36.20 -15.20 13.30
N ILE A 67 34.88 -15.16 13.40
CA ILE A 67 34.18 -14.55 14.52
C ILE A 67 33.32 -15.63 15.16
N LYS A 68 33.79 -16.11 16.31
CA LYS A 68 32.97 -16.80 17.31
C LYS A 68 32.45 -15.77 18.31
N GLN A 69 31.32 -16.15 18.92
CA GLN A 69 30.59 -15.53 20.05
C GLN A 69 29.51 -14.52 19.60
N LYS A 70 28.23 -14.94 19.61
CA LYS A 70 27.32 -15.11 20.77
C LYS A 70 27.04 -13.79 21.47
N ASP A 71 25.98 -13.13 21.01
CA ASP A 71 25.07 -12.40 21.88
C ASP A 71 23.63 -12.78 21.49
N GLN A 72 23.04 -13.63 22.32
CA GLN A 72 21.63 -13.98 22.28
C GLN A 72 20.84 -12.83 22.92
N LEU A 73 20.28 -11.95 22.10
CA LEU A 73 19.14 -11.15 22.52
C LEU A 73 17.89 -12.04 22.40
N ASN A 74 17.54 -12.68 23.51
CA ASN A 74 16.25 -13.32 23.71
C ASN A 74 15.15 -12.25 23.67
N LEU A 75 14.54 -12.06 22.51
CA LEU A 75 13.18 -11.57 22.40
C LEU A 75 12.30 -12.81 22.24
N GLN A 76 11.62 -13.19 23.33
CA GLN A 76 10.47 -14.08 23.26
C GLN A 76 9.40 -13.37 22.42
N ILE A 77 9.41 -13.63 21.12
CA ILE A 77 8.33 -13.25 20.22
C ILE A 77 7.36 -14.42 20.25
N GLU A 78 6.29 -14.24 21.02
CA GLU A 78 5.15 -15.15 21.05
C GLU A 78 4.68 -15.45 19.62
N ASP A 79 4.28 -16.70 19.40
CA ASP A 79 3.76 -17.22 18.14
C ASP A 79 2.57 -16.39 17.63
N ILE A 80 2.84 -15.37 16.81
CA ILE A 80 1.82 -14.77 15.96
C ILE A 80 1.50 -15.79 14.88
N SER A 81 0.55 -16.67 15.20
CA SER A 81 -0.14 -17.49 14.21
C SER A 81 -0.93 -16.52 13.30
N ILE A 82 -0.98 -16.80 12.00
CA ILE A 82 -1.85 -16.06 11.07
C ILE A 82 -3.34 -16.14 11.52
N ASN A 83 -3.68 -17.08 12.40
CA ASN A 83 -5.00 -17.17 13.00
C ASN A 83 -5.27 -16.08 14.05
N ASN A 84 -4.24 -15.50 14.67
CA ASN A 84 -4.39 -14.36 15.60
C ASN A 84 -4.55 -13.01 14.86
N LEU A 85 -4.23 -12.97 13.56
CA LEU A 85 -4.43 -11.81 12.67
C LEU A 85 -5.87 -11.68 12.15
N PHE A 86 -6.68 -12.74 12.24
CA PHE A 86 -8.13 -12.58 12.30
C PHE A 86 -8.43 -12.00 13.68
N TYR A 87 -8.24 -10.69 13.79
CA TYR A 87 -8.40 -9.93 15.01
C TYR A 87 -9.65 -10.39 15.77
N LYS A 88 -9.47 -10.55 17.09
CA LYS A 88 -10.53 -10.49 18.09
C LYS A 88 -11.66 -9.62 17.55
N ASN A 89 -12.83 -10.21 17.36
CA ASN A 89 -14.08 -9.50 17.10
C ASN A 89 -14.07 -8.21 17.92
N LYS A 90 -13.91 -7.05 17.27
CA LYS A 90 -13.86 -5.76 17.96
C LYS A 90 -15.26 -5.33 18.44
N TYR A 91 -16.26 -6.20 18.24
CA TYR A 91 -17.67 -6.01 18.51
C TYR A 91 -18.23 -7.24 19.24
N PRO A 92 -19.20 -7.03 20.15
CA PRO A 92 -19.51 -7.98 21.20
C PRO A 92 -20.06 -9.30 20.66
N ASN A 93 -19.73 -10.38 21.37
CA ASN A 93 -20.44 -11.65 21.32
C ASN A 93 -21.86 -11.43 21.88
N GLU A 94 -22.75 -10.79 21.12
CA GLU A 94 -24.16 -10.92 21.40
C GLU A 94 -24.59 -12.33 20.99
N GLU A 95 -25.22 -13.06 21.91
CA GLU A 95 -25.79 -14.37 21.63
C GLU A 95 -26.73 -14.26 20.43
N VAL A 96 -26.36 -14.94 19.34
CA VAL A 96 -27.10 -14.90 18.07
C VAL A 96 -28.43 -15.62 18.28
N SER A 97 -29.47 -14.88 18.63
CA SER A 97 -30.85 -15.35 18.56
C SER A 97 -31.17 -15.79 17.13
N SER A 98 -31.97 -16.85 16.98
CA SER A 98 -32.33 -17.46 15.69
C SER A 98 -32.74 -16.40 14.63
N ILE A 99 -31.90 -16.25 13.60
CA ILE A 99 -32.05 -15.21 12.60
C ILE A 99 -33.20 -15.58 11.64
N THR A 100 -34.26 -14.77 11.65
CA THR A 100 -35.36 -14.88 10.68
C THR A 100 -35.01 -14.15 9.37
N PRO A 101 -35.54 -14.57 8.20
CA PRO A 101 -35.29 -13.91 6.90
C PRO A 101 -35.60 -12.40 6.86
N ILE A 102 -36.58 -11.95 7.64
CA ILE A 102 -36.97 -10.53 7.77
C ILE A 102 -35.86 -9.72 8.45
N SER A 103 -35.19 -10.30 9.45
CA SER A 103 -34.04 -9.70 10.14
C SER A 103 -32.86 -9.47 9.18
N ILE A 104 -32.61 -10.42 8.28
CA ILE A 104 -31.53 -10.33 7.28
C ILE A 104 -31.74 -9.15 6.34
N THR A 105 -32.96 -9.00 5.80
CA THR A 105 -33.28 -7.94 4.83
C THR A 105 -33.10 -6.55 5.44
N ASN A 106 -33.55 -6.35 6.68
CA ASN A 106 -33.41 -5.07 7.37
C ASN A 106 -31.95 -4.73 7.68
N LYS A 107 -31.15 -5.70 8.14
CA LYS A 107 -29.73 -5.44 8.40
C LYS A 107 -28.95 -5.20 7.09
N ILE A 108 -29.19 -5.95 6.01
CA ILE A 108 -28.57 -5.65 4.70
C ILE A 108 -28.93 -4.25 4.23
N ASN A 109 -30.21 -3.88 4.31
CA ASN A 109 -30.67 -2.54 3.96
C ASN A 109 -29.94 -1.45 4.78
N ASN A 110 -29.74 -1.69 6.07
CA ASN A 110 -29.02 -0.76 6.95
C ASN A 110 -27.51 -0.74 6.69
N THR A 111 -26.88 -1.90 6.47
CA THR A 111 -25.44 -2.05 6.24
C THR A 111 -24.99 -1.48 4.89
N PHE A 112 -25.82 -1.61 3.85
CA PHE A 112 -25.47 -1.25 2.47
C PHE A 112 -26.23 -0.01 1.98
N ASN A 113 -26.34 1.03 2.81
CA ASN A 113 -26.89 2.34 2.43
C ASN A 113 -28.23 2.27 1.67
N GLY A 114 -29.16 1.44 2.14
CA GLY A 114 -30.48 1.30 1.52
C GLY A 114 -30.61 0.19 0.49
N LEU A 115 -29.62 -0.71 0.35
CA LEU A 115 -29.67 -1.80 -0.62
C LEU A 115 -30.82 -2.76 -0.28
N LYS A 116 -31.78 -2.89 -1.20
CA LYS A 116 -32.91 -3.81 -1.11
C LYS A 116 -32.90 -4.70 -2.33
N PHE A 117 -32.89 -6.02 -2.13
CA PHE A 117 -33.01 -6.96 -3.24
C PHE A 117 -34.43 -6.93 -3.81
N ASN A 118 -34.55 -6.88 -5.14
CA ASN A 118 -35.83 -7.07 -5.83
C ASN A 118 -36.23 -8.56 -5.76
N ASN A 119 -35.26 -9.46 -5.83
CA ASN A 119 -35.45 -10.89 -5.66
C ASN A 119 -34.83 -11.41 -4.35
N SER A 120 -35.68 -11.71 -3.35
CA SER A 120 -35.26 -12.25 -2.05
C SER A 120 -34.59 -13.62 -2.14
N GLU A 121 -34.88 -14.41 -3.19
CA GLU A 121 -34.24 -15.70 -3.42
C GLU A 121 -32.74 -15.54 -3.71
N LEU A 122 -32.38 -14.54 -4.53
CA LEU A 122 -30.97 -14.21 -4.84
C LEU A 122 -30.20 -13.88 -3.57
N GLN A 123 -30.75 -13.01 -2.72
CA GLN A 123 -30.17 -12.66 -1.42
C GLN A 123 -29.93 -13.89 -0.55
N SER A 124 -30.94 -14.77 -0.44
CA SER A 124 -30.86 -15.95 0.41
C SER A 124 -29.80 -16.95 -0.08
N LYS A 125 -29.72 -17.19 -1.39
CA LYS A 125 -28.76 -18.11 -2.00
C LYS A 125 -27.33 -17.58 -1.92
N ALA A 126 -27.14 -16.28 -2.11
CA ALA A 126 -25.81 -15.66 -2.09
C ALA A 126 -25.13 -15.76 -0.71
N LEU A 127 -25.91 -15.77 0.38
CA LEU A 127 -25.43 -15.91 1.76
C LEU A 127 -25.46 -17.36 2.29
N SER A 128 -25.80 -18.33 1.44
CA SER A 128 -25.88 -19.75 1.80
C SER A 128 -24.87 -20.59 0.99
N PRO A 129 -23.55 -20.42 1.21
CA PRO A 129 -22.54 -21.19 0.50
C PRO A 129 -22.61 -22.68 0.87
N GLU A 130 -22.47 -23.55 -0.12
CA GLU A 130 -22.37 -24.99 0.10
C GLU A 130 -20.92 -25.39 0.43
N ILE A 131 -20.74 -26.16 1.48
CA ILE A 131 -19.43 -26.64 1.92
C ILE A 131 -19.34 -28.15 1.66
N LYS A 132 -18.47 -28.54 0.73
CA LYS A 132 -18.17 -29.94 0.41
C LYS A 132 -16.81 -30.31 0.96
N ILE A 133 -16.79 -31.33 1.82
CA ILE A 133 -15.56 -31.94 2.34
C ILE A 133 -15.29 -33.19 1.50
N THR A 134 -14.16 -33.23 0.81
CA THR A 134 -13.75 -34.42 0.05
C THR A 134 -13.14 -35.47 0.97
N GLN A 135 -12.99 -36.70 0.45
CA GLN A 135 -12.38 -37.84 1.16
C GLN A 135 -10.98 -37.52 1.72
N ASN A 136 -10.24 -36.60 1.09
CA ASN A 136 -8.91 -36.15 1.53
C ASN A 136 -8.97 -34.92 2.47
N GLN A 137 -10.13 -34.65 3.08
CA GLN A 137 -10.38 -33.47 3.94
C GLN A 137 -10.19 -32.11 3.24
N HIS A 138 -10.10 -32.08 1.90
CA HIS A 138 -10.11 -30.81 1.17
C HIS A 138 -11.51 -30.22 1.15
N ILE A 139 -11.60 -28.94 1.52
CA ILE A 139 -12.86 -28.22 1.60
C ILE A 139 -13.06 -27.34 0.35
N HIS A 140 -14.14 -27.65 -0.36
CA HIS A 140 -14.66 -26.86 -1.45
C HIS A 140 -15.82 -26.03 -0.94
N ILE A 141 -15.74 -24.73 -1.18
CA ILE A 141 -16.82 -23.79 -0.87
C ILE A 141 -17.38 -23.39 -2.22
N ILE A 142 -18.66 -23.65 -2.42
CA ILE A 142 -19.39 -23.42 -3.65
C ILE A 142 -20.47 -22.39 -3.36
N SER A 143 -20.64 -21.44 -4.25
CA SER A 143 -21.73 -20.47 -4.15
C SER A 143 -22.14 -20.03 -5.55
N ASP A 144 -23.45 -19.96 -5.77
CA ASP A 144 -24.07 -19.88 -7.10
C ASP A 144 -23.59 -18.68 -7.92
N PHE A 145 -23.40 -17.53 -7.28
CA PHE A 145 -23.09 -16.26 -7.96
C PHE A 145 -21.62 -15.85 -7.83
N PHE A 146 -20.77 -16.71 -7.26
CA PHE A 146 -19.35 -16.41 -7.04
C PHE A 146 -18.63 -16.02 -8.34
N ASN A 147 -18.90 -16.74 -9.43
CA ASN A 147 -18.24 -16.49 -10.71
C ASN A 147 -18.60 -15.13 -11.30
N ASP A 148 -19.87 -14.73 -11.19
CA ASP A 148 -20.33 -13.43 -11.66
C ASP A 148 -19.70 -12.31 -10.85
N GLY A 149 -19.74 -12.43 -9.52
CA GLY A 149 -19.11 -11.48 -8.60
C GLY A 149 -17.60 -11.35 -8.84
N ALA A 150 -16.89 -12.46 -8.98
CA ALA A 150 -15.45 -12.49 -9.22
C ALA A 150 -15.05 -11.84 -10.56
N ARG A 151 -15.95 -11.81 -11.55
CA ARG A 151 -15.72 -11.15 -12.85
C ARG A 151 -16.07 -9.68 -12.81
N ILE A 152 -17.21 -9.31 -12.22
CA ILE A 152 -17.71 -7.94 -12.25
C ILE A 152 -17.00 -7.04 -11.25
N PHE A 153 -16.73 -7.52 -10.03
CA PHE A 153 -16.19 -6.69 -8.96
C PHE A 153 -14.85 -6.01 -9.31
N PRO A 154 -13.86 -6.69 -9.95
CA PRO A 154 -12.64 -6.02 -10.45
C PRO A 154 -12.90 -4.83 -11.37
N LEU A 155 -13.91 -4.93 -12.24
CA LEU A 155 -14.26 -3.88 -13.20
C LEU A 155 -14.86 -2.68 -12.48
N VAL A 156 -15.79 -2.93 -11.55
CA VAL A 156 -16.43 -1.86 -10.75
C VAL A 156 -15.42 -1.15 -9.87
N VAL A 157 -14.55 -1.90 -9.17
CA VAL A 157 -13.50 -1.30 -8.33
C VAL A 157 -12.55 -0.46 -9.17
N SER A 158 -12.12 -0.95 -10.34
CA SER A 158 -11.25 -0.18 -11.25
C SER A 158 -11.92 1.12 -11.68
N LYS A 159 -13.17 1.04 -12.14
CA LYS A 159 -13.97 2.20 -12.56
C LYS A 159 -14.11 3.21 -11.43
N TYR A 160 -14.43 2.74 -10.23
CA TYR A 160 -14.54 3.58 -9.04
C TYR A 160 -13.20 4.27 -8.70
N LEU A 161 -12.09 3.54 -8.69
CA LEU A 161 -10.77 4.09 -8.40
C LEU A 161 -10.34 5.14 -9.42
N TYR A 162 -10.58 4.94 -10.72
CA TYR A 162 -10.27 5.94 -11.75
C TYR A 162 -11.16 7.18 -11.66
N LYS A 163 -12.44 7.03 -11.28
CA LYS A 163 -13.31 8.18 -11.02
C LYS A 163 -12.89 8.95 -9.78
N ARG A 164 -12.52 8.23 -8.71
CA ARG A 164 -12.14 8.81 -7.40
C ARG A 164 -10.76 9.46 -7.44
N PHE A 165 -9.82 8.86 -8.16
CA PHE A 165 -8.41 9.27 -8.22
C PHE A 165 -7.98 9.36 -9.69
N PRO A 166 -8.40 10.40 -10.44
CA PRO A 166 -8.19 10.51 -11.89
C PRO A 166 -6.72 10.59 -12.31
N ASN A 167 -5.81 10.87 -11.37
CA ASN A 167 -4.37 10.96 -11.62
C ASN A 167 -3.63 9.64 -11.33
N LEU A 168 -4.32 8.57 -10.91
CA LEU A 168 -3.69 7.26 -10.76
C LEU A 168 -3.22 6.74 -12.13
N THR A 169 -1.91 6.48 -12.22
CA THR A 169 -1.36 5.77 -13.37
C THR A 169 -1.75 4.29 -13.32
N THR A 170 -1.72 3.61 -14.47
CA THR A 170 -2.03 2.18 -14.57
C THR A 170 -1.26 1.33 -13.58
N GLY A 171 0.02 1.64 -13.34
CA GLY A 171 0.86 0.90 -12.39
C GLY A 171 0.32 0.99 -10.96
N TYR A 172 -0.04 2.18 -10.49
CA TYR A 172 -0.60 2.36 -9.16
C TYR A 172 -2.03 1.78 -9.08
N ALA A 173 -2.86 1.98 -10.09
CA ALA A 173 -4.21 1.44 -10.14
C ALA A 173 -4.21 -0.11 -10.07
N LEU A 174 -3.27 -0.77 -10.73
CA LEU A 174 -3.09 -2.22 -10.65
C LEU A 174 -2.77 -2.69 -9.23
N ALA A 175 -1.96 -1.94 -8.49
CA ALA A 175 -1.65 -2.29 -7.12
C ALA A 175 -2.84 -2.13 -6.18
N PHE A 176 -3.57 -1.01 -6.27
CA PHE A 176 -4.83 -0.84 -5.54
C PHE A 176 -5.80 -1.97 -5.88
N ASN A 177 -6.03 -2.25 -7.17
CA ASN A 177 -6.88 -3.36 -7.59
C ASN A 177 -6.41 -4.70 -7.00
N SER A 178 -5.11 -4.99 -7.03
CA SER A 178 -4.60 -6.25 -6.49
C SER A 178 -4.86 -6.39 -4.99
N PHE A 179 -4.73 -5.31 -4.24
CA PHE A 179 -5.04 -5.27 -2.81
C PHE A 179 -6.56 -5.39 -2.56
N PHE A 180 -7.38 -4.60 -3.27
CA PHE A 180 -8.84 -4.57 -3.13
C PHE A 180 -9.49 -5.92 -3.48
N LEU A 181 -8.91 -6.64 -4.42
CA LEU A 181 -9.38 -7.95 -4.87
C LEU A 181 -8.72 -9.11 -4.12
N SER A 182 -7.90 -8.81 -3.12
CA SER A 182 -7.24 -9.83 -2.34
C SER A 182 -8.24 -10.54 -1.43
N ARG A 183 -8.03 -11.85 -1.27
CA ARG A 183 -8.86 -12.66 -0.38
C ARG A 183 -8.88 -12.11 1.05
N VAL A 184 -7.70 -11.75 1.55
CA VAL A 184 -7.50 -11.19 2.89
C VAL A 184 -8.34 -9.94 3.10
N PHE A 185 -8.31 -9.01 2.14
CA PHE A 185 -9.04 -7.75 2.30
C PHE A 185 -10.54 -7.94 2.20
N ILE A 186 -11.03 -8.65 1.18
CA ILE A 186 -12.47 -8.93 1.02
C ILE A 186 -13.03 -9.68 2.24
N SER A 187 -12.30 -10.67 2.78
CA SER A 187 -12.75 -11.38 3.98
C SER A 187 -12.78 -10.47 5.21
N SER A 188 -11.84 -9.54 5.32
CA SER A 188 -11.80 -8.58 6.44
C SER A 188 -12.96 -7.60 6.37
N VAL A 189 -13.31 -7.12 5.17
CA VAL A 189 -14.49 -6.26 4.97
C VAL A 189 -15.77 -7.03 5.28
N PHE A 190 -15.89 -8.29 4.86
CA PHE A 190 -17.04 -9.12 5.18
C PHE A 190 -17.25 -9.26 6.71
N GLN A 191 -16.16 -9.44 7.45
CA GLN A 191 -16.19 -9.49 8.92
C GLN A 191 -16.54 -8.13 9.54
N TYR A 192 -15.94 -7.05 9.02
CA TYR A 192 -16.24 -5.68 9.47
C TYR A 192 -17.73 -5.35 9.36
N LEU A 193 -18.37 -5.80 8.28
CA LEU A 193 -19.80 -5.61 8.05
C LEU A 193 -20.70 -6.56 8.87
N ASN A 194 -20.10 -7.39 9.74
CA ASN A 194 -20.78 -8.40 10.55
C ASN A 194 -21.69 -9.32 9.72
N LEU A 195 -21.21 -9.73 8.54
CA LEU A 195 -21.96 -10.59 7.64
C LEU A 195 -21.83 -12.08 7.98
N GLN A 196 -20.88 -12.43 8.84
CA GLN A 196 -20.72 -13.80 9.35
C GLN A 196 -21.96 -14.32 10.05
N ASP A 197 -22.72 -13.44 10.70
CA ASP A 197 -23.96 -13.79 11.40
C ASP A 197 -24.99 -14.41 10.44
N TYR A 198 -24.91 -14.10 9.14
CA TYR A 198 -25.85 -14.57 8.13
C TYR A 198 -25.48 -15.87 7.45
N LEU A 199 -24.28 -16.38 7.73
CA LEU A 199 -23.81 -17.60 7.11
C LEU A 199 -24.57 -18.79 7.68
N LYS A 200 -25.38 -19.42 6.83
CA LYS A 200 -25.98 -20.72 7.11
C LYS A 200 -24.92 -21.79 6.91
N VAL A 201 -24.10 -22.01 7.92
CA VAL A 201 -23.05 -23.02 7.90
C VAL A 201 -23.27 -23.97 9.06
N ASP A 202 -23.77 -25.16 8.73
CA ASP A 202 -24.08 -26.21 9.72
C ASP A 202 -22.83 -26.98 10.18
N GLN A 203 -21.64 -26.66 9.65
CA GLN A 203 -20.41 -27.43 9.85
C GLN A 203 -19.31 -26.61 10.52
N THR A 204 -18.70 -27.16 11.57
CA THR A 204 -17.52 -26.56 12.21
C THR A 204 -16.31 -26.63 11.29
N ILE A 205 -15.89 -25.48 10.76
CA ILE A 205 -14.71 -25.36 9.90
C ILE A 205 -13.51 -24.82 10.71
N SER A 206 -12.28 -25.22 10.38
CA SER A 206 -11.05 -24.67 10.98
C SER A 206 -10.84 -23.18 10.63
N SER A 207 -10.23 -22.42 11.54
CA SER A 207 -9.99 -20.96 11.46
C SER A 207 -9.50 -20.45 10.10
N TYR A 208 -8.47 -21.07 9.51
CA TYR A 208 -7.89 -20.66 8.22
C TYR A 208 -8.84 -20.82 7.01
N LYS A 209 -9.94 -21.56 7.16
CA LYS A 209 -10.90 -21.81 6.09
C LYS A 209 -12.01 -20.75 6.06
N TYR A 210 -12.17 -19.95 7.13
CA TYR A 210 -13.12 -18.84 7.16
C TYR A 210 -12.75 -17.72 6.19
N GLU A 211 -11.45 -17.45 5.97
CA GLU A 211 -11.02 -16.48 4.95
C GLU A 211 -11.56 -16.81 3.56
N LYS A 212 -11.49 -18.09 3.17
CA LYS A 212 -12.01 -18.58 1.88
C LYS A 212 -13.52 -18.54 1.85
N LEU A 213 -14.17 -18.89 2.97
CA LEU A 213 -15.63 -18.84 3.11
C LEU A 213 -16.14 -17.41 2.92
N TYR A 214 -15.65 -16.46 3.73
CA TYR A 214 -16.05 -15.06 3.67
C TYR A 214 -15.78 -14.43 2.32
N TYR A 215 -14.61 -14.70 1.73
CA TYR A 215 -14.31 -14.24 0.38
C TYR A 215 -15.28 -14.77 -0.67
N THR A 216 -15.53 -16.09 -0.66
CA THR A 216 -16.42 -16.71 -1.65
C THR A 216 -17.86 -16.26 -1.46
N THR A 217 -18.34 -16.19 -0.23
CA THR A 217 -19.68 -15.69 0.07
C THR A 217 -19.81 -14.22 -0.31
N PHE A 218 -18.85 -13.37 0.04
CA PHE A 218 -18.99 -11.94 -0.25
C PHE A 218 -18.98 -11.66 -1.76
N LEU A 219 -18.12 -12.35 -2.51
CA LEU A 219 -18.17 -12.24 -3.97
C LEU A 219 -19.46 -12.81 -4.55
N SER A 220 -20.01 -13.88 -3.98
CA SER A 220 -21.34 -14.37 -4.38
C SER A 220 -22.43 -13.35 -4.10
N PHE A 221 -22.41 -12.71 -2.93
CA PHE A 221 -23.31 -11.60 -2.60
C PHE A 221 -23.22 -10.47 -3.62
N ILE A 222 -22.00 -10.06 -3.99
CA ILE A 222 -21.79 -9.04 -5.04
C ILE A 222 -22.32 -9.51 -6.39
N GLY A 223 -22.12 -10.79 -6.74
CA GLY A 223 -22.68 -11.39 -7.96
C GLY A 223 -24.22 -11.38 -7.96
N ALA A 224 -24.85 -11.65 -6.82
CA ALA A 224 -26.30 -11.59 -6.69
C ALA A 224 -26.84 -10.15 -6.82
N VAL A 225 -26.15 -9.16 -6.24
CA VAL A 225 -26.48 -7.73 -6.43
C VAL A 225 -26.36 -7.34 -7.90
N TYR A 226 -25.31 -7.82 -8.59
CA TYR A 226 -25.16 -7.57 -10.01
C TYR A 226 -26.34 -8.13 -10.83
N GLN A 227 -26.75 -9.38 -10.57
CA GLN A 227 -27.88 -10.00 -11.27
C GLN A 227 -29.21 -9.29 -10.96
N ASP A 228 -29.37 -8.72 -9.76
CA ASP A 228 -30.60 -8.09 -9.31
C ASP A 228 -30.74 -6.62 -9.75
N GLN A 229 -29.65 -5.85 -9.74
CA GLN A 229 -29.66 -4.38 -9.90
C GLN A 229 -28.55 -3.83 -10.81
N GLY A 230 -27.64 -4.68 -11.29
CA GLY A 230 -26.56 -4.30 -12.20
C GLY A 230 -25.36 -3.64 -11.50
N GLU A 231 -24.44 -3.14 -12.34
CA GLU A 231 -23.14 -2.61 -11.91
C GLU A 231 -23.23 -1.39 -11.00
N ASN A 232 -24.17 -0.48 -11.28
CA ASN A 232 -24.29 0.80 -10.58
C ASN A 232 -24.60 0.60 -9.09
N ALA A 233 -25.42 -0.39 -8.74
CA ALA A 233 -25.71 -0.71 -7.34
C ALA A 233 -24.45 -1.13 -6.57
N ILE A 234 -23.53 -1.87 -7.22
CA ILE A 234 -22.26 -2.26 -6.61
C ILE A 234 -21.38 -1.02 -6.42
N GLU A 235 -21.26 -0.19 -7.45
CA GLU A 235 -20.45 1.04 -7.42
C GLU A 235 -20.90 2.01 -6.32
N GLU A 236 -22.22 2.18 -6.15
CA GLU A 236 -22.79 3.17 -5.24
C GLU A 236 -22.98 2.66 -3.80
N LYS A 237 -23.24 1.36 -3.62
CA LYS A 237 -23.64 0.80 -2.31
C LYS A 237 -22.59 -0.11 -1.68
N ILE A 238 -21.75 -0.78 -2.47
CA ILE A 238 -20.81 -1.77 -1.97
C ILE A 238 -19.39 -1.22 -1.92
N VAL A 239 -18.87 -0.67 -3.02
CA VAL A 239 -17.48 -0.19 -3.08
C VAL A 239 -17.15 0.88 -2.01
N PRO A 240 -18.04 1.83 -1.68
CA PRO A 240 -17.77 2.82 -0.63
C PRO A 240 -17.49 2.19 0.73
N LEU A 241 -18.09 1.05 1.06
CA LEU A 241 -17.86 0.36 2.33
C LEU A 241 -16.44 -0.21 2.46
N PHE A 242 -15.80 -0.57 1.34
CA PHE A 242 -14.39 -0.98 1.34
C PHE A 242 -13.47 0.20 1.67
N ILE A 243 -13.80 1.40 1.17
CA ILE A 243 -13.05 2.63 1.47
C ILE A 243 -13.28 3.05 2.91
N GLU A 244 -14.53 3.04 3.37
CA GLU A 244 -14.88 3.34 4.76
C GLU A 244 -14.14 2.43 5.73
N TYR A 245 -14.11 1.13 5.46
CA TYR A 245 -13.35 0.18 6.27
C TYR A 245 -11.87 0.59 6.35
N LEU A 246 -11.24 0.95 5.23
CA LEU A 246 -9.85 1.40 5.23
C LEU A 246 -9.62 2.72 5.97
N ASP A 247 -10.57 3.65 5.90
CA ASP A 247 -10.50 4.94 6.60
C ASP A 247 -10.65 4.77 8.12
N LEU A 248 -11.29 3.69 8.58
CA LEU A 248 -11.44 3.35 10.00
C LEU A 248 -10.23 2.64 10.62
N LEU A 249 -9.39 1.99 9.81
CA LEU A 249 -8.22 1.29 10.31
C LEU A 249 -7.20 2.28 10.84
N ASN A 250 -6.69 2.02 12.05
CA ASN A 250 -5.49 2.68 12.48
C ASN A 250 -4.26 2.14 11.71
N GLU A 251 -3.12 2.79 11.89
CA GLU A 251 -1.90 2.46 11.15
C GLU A 251 -1.40 1.04 11.41
N GLU A 252 -1.45 0.58 12.66
CA GLU A 252 -1.02 -0.77 13.00
C GLU A 252 -1.93 -1.81 12.36
N GLU A 253 -3.25 -1.62 12.45
CA GLU A 253 -4.25 -2.51 11.87
C GLU A 253 -4.09 -2.59 10.34
N PHE A 254 -3.96 -1.44 9.67
CA PHE A 254 -3.73 -1.41 8.23
C PHE A 254 -2.41 -2.09 7.85
N ASN A 255 -1.34 -1.83 8.58
CA ASN A 255 -0.04 -2.45 8.31
C ASN A 255 -0.12 -3.97 8.44
N GLN A 256 -0.79 -4.48 9.49
CA GLN A 256 -0.99 -5.90 9.68
C GLN A 256 -1.82 -6.54 8.56
N LEU A 257 -2.92 -5.89 8.16
CA LEU A 257 -3.75 -6.31 7.03
C LEU A 257 -2.94 -6.36 5.72
N TYR A 258 -2.17 -5.31 5.43
CA TYR A 258 -1.36 -5.22 4.22
C TYR A 258 -0.23 -6.25 4.20
N LEU A 259 0.41 -6.51 5.35
CA LEU A 259 1.43 -7.55 5.47
C LEU A 259 0.86 -8.95 5.20
N SER A 260 -0.36 -9.21 5.67
CA SER A 260 -1.08 -10.46 5.42
C SER A 260 -1.37 -10.65 3.93
N TYR A 261 -1.75 -9.57 3.24
CA TYR A 261 -1.86 -9.56 1.77
C TYR A 261 -0.51 -9.88 1.08
N GLN A 262 0.59 -9.23 1.49
CA GLN A 262 1.91 -9.44 0.89
C GLN A 262 2.43 -10.88 1.08
N LEU A 263 2.24 -11.44 2.29
CA LEU A 263 2.53 -12.84 2.60
C LEU A 263 1.83 -13.78 1.60
N ARG A 264 0.57 -13.49 1.30
CA ARG A 264 -0.24 -14.29 0.37
C ARG A 264 0.27 -14.21 -1.06
N LEU A 265 0.69 -13.03 -1.52
CA LEU A 265 1.30 -12.87 -2.84
C LEU A 265 2.59 -13.69 -2.97
N ILE A 266 3.44 -13.65 -1.95
CA ILE A 266 4.71 -14.39 -1.93
C ILE A 266 4.44 -15.90 -1.98
N LYS A 267 3.53 -16.41 -1.13
CA LYS A 267 3.13 -17.83 -1.15
C LYS A 267 2.62 -18.26 -2.54
N LYS A 268 1.80 -17.43 -3.20
CA LYS A 268 1.30 -17.69 -4.56
C LYS A 268 2.44 -17.75 -5.59
N ARG A 269 3.41 -16.84 -5.52
CA ARG A 269 4.58 -16.83 -6.42
C ARG A 269 5.45 -18.07 -6.23
N ILE A 270 5.73 -18.47 -4.98
CA ILE A 270 6.51 -19.68 -4.68
C ILE A 270 5.81 -20.94 -5.21
N SER A 271 4.51 -21.08 -4.94
CA SER A 271 3.72 -22.21 -5.45
C SER A 271 3.74 -22.31 -6.97
N ASN A 272 3.61 -21.18 -7.67
CA ASN A 272 3.69 -21.16 -9.13
C ASN A 272 5.08 -21.56 -9.66
N ASN A 273 6.16 -21.11 -9.01
CA ASN A 273 7.53 -21.48 -9.41
C ASN A 273 7.80 -22.97 -9.22
N ASN A 274 7.32 -23.56 -8.12
CA ASN A 274 7.50 -25.00 -7.86
C ASN A 274 6.76 -25.86 -8.91
N ASN A 275 5.56 -25.45 -9.33
CA ASN A 275 4.83 -26.15 -10.39
C ASN A 275 5.57 -26.11 -11.75
N ASN A 276 6.19 -24.98 -12.08
CA ASN A 276 6.99 -24.85 -13.30
C ASN A 276 8.24 -25.74 -13.27
N ASN A 277 8.92 -25.85 -12.13
CA ASN A 277 10.09 -26.72 -11.99
C ASN A 277 9.73 -28.21 -12.09
N ASN A 278 8.61 -28.63 -11.51
CA ASN A 278 8.16 -30.03 -11.60
C ASN A 278 7.75 -30.43 -13.03
N ASN A 279 7.18 -29.51 -13.81
CA ASN A 279 6.87 -29.77 -15.21
C ASN A 279 8.14 -29.90 -16.08
N ASN A 280 9.22 -29.20 -15.73
CA ASN A 280 10.50 -29.32 -16.43
C ASN A 280 11.23 -30.62 -16.09
N ASN A 281 11.17 -31.10 -14.84
CA ASN A 281 11.78 -32.38 -14.45
C ASN A 281 11.02 -33.60 -14.97
N ASN A 282 9.68 -33.55 -15.01
CA ASN A 282 8.88 -34.65 -15.58
C ASN A 282 9.06 -34.84 -17.10
N ASN A 283 9.63 -33.87 -17.81
CA ASN A 283 10.03 -34.03 -19.22
C ASN A 283 11.41 -34.70 -19.38
N ASN A 284 12.22 -34.76 -18.33
CA ASN A 284 13.53 -35.44 -18.35
C ASN A 284 13.49 -36.86 -17.75
N ASP A 285 12.51 -37.18 -16.89
CA ASP A 285 12.44 -38.46 -16.16
C ASP A 285 11.43 -39.48 -16.73
N LYS A 286 11.25 -39.53 -18.06
CA LYS A 286 10.46 -40.60 -18.70
C LYS A 286 11.11 -42.01 -18.64
N ASN A 287 12.14 -42.23 -17.81
CA ASN A 287 12.90 -43.48 -17.80
C ASN A 287 13.11 -44.18 -16.44
N ASN A 288 12.36 -43.85 -15.39
CA ASN A 288 12.42 -44.65 -14.15
C ASN A 288 11.09 -44.68 -13.39
N ASN A 289 10.32 -45.75 -13.57
CA ASN A 289 9.18 -46.11 -12.73
C ASN A 289 9.66 -47.10 -11.65
N ASN A 290 9.62 -46.70 -10.37
CA ASN A 290 9.25 -47.53 -9.22
C ASN A 290 9.48 -46.77 -7.89
N ASN A 291 8.39 -46.22 -7.32
CA ASN A 291 8.12 -45.94 -5.89
C ASN A 291 7.28 -44.66 -5.72
N LYS A 292 5.99 -44.80 -5.37
CA LYS A 292 5.08 -43.64 -5.25
C LYS A 292 4.27 -43.54 -3.94
N ASP A 293 4.47 -44.42 -2.96
CA ASP A 293 3.54 -44.51 -1.82
C ASP A 293 4.00 -43.89 -0.48
N SER A 294 5.18 -43.26 -0.41
CA SER A 294 5.70 -42.67 0.86
C SER A 294 5.59 -41.13 0.97
N ASN A 295 5.00 -40.43 -0.01
CA ASN A 295 5.21 -38.97 -0.17
C ASN A 295 4.14 -38.02 0.41
N ASN A 296 3.12 -38.50 1.14
CA ASN A 296 2.04 -37.61 1.61
C ASN A 296 2.23 -37.01 3.02
N LYS A 297 2.96 -37.67 3.94
CA LYS A 297 3.20 -37.10 5.30
C LYS A 297 4.29 -36.02 5.34
N ASN A 298 5.21 -36.01 4.39
CA ASN A 298 6.27 -35.00 4.32
C ASN A 298 5.77 -33.63 3.83
N LYS A 299 4.65 -33.58 3.11
CA LYS A 299 4.13 -32.34 2.50
C LYS A 299 3.59 -31.33 3.51
N GLU A 300 2.92 -31.77 4.58
CA GLU A 300 2.43 -30.86 5.63
C GLU A 300 3.58 -30.28 6.47
N GLN A 301 4.59 -31.10 6.80
CA GLN A 301 5.77 -30.64 7.53
C GLN A 301 6.66 -29.68 6.72
N GLU A 302 6.77 -29.90 5.39
CA GLU A 302 7.43 -28.96 4.49
C GLU A 302 6.67 -27.62 4.37
N GLN A 303 5.34 -27.66 4.39
CA GLN A 303 4.50 -26.46 4.30
C GLN A 303 4.67 -25.55 5.54
N ASP A 304 4.74 -26.13 6.74
CA ASP A 304 4.98 -25.40 7.99
C ASP A 304 6.41 -24.83 8.08
N GLN A 305 7.42 -25.58 7.61
CA GLN A 305 8.81 -25.10 7.57
C GLN A 305 8.99 -23.96 6.56
N GLU A 306 8.34 -24.05 5.40
CA GLU A 306 8.36 -23.01 4.38
C GLU A 306 7.62 -21.75 4.86
N GLU A 307 6.52 -21.89 5.59
CA GLU A 307 5.82 -20.77 6.23
C GLU A 307 6.72 -20.03 7.23
N LYS A 308 7.49 -20.76 8.06
CA LYS A 308 8.50 -20.17 8.94
C LYS A 308 9.65 -19.51 8.18
N ARG A 309 10.03 -20.01 6.99
CA ARG A 309 11.07 -19.42 6.14
C ARG A 309 10.58 -18.12 5.49
N VAL A 310 9.38 -18.12 4.93
CA VAL A 310 8.73 -16.95 4.34
C VAL A 310 8.52 -15.86 5.39
N LYS A 311 8.07 -16.23 6.60
CA LYS A 311 7.92 -15.31 7.73
C LYS A 311 9.26 -14.64 8.09
N ARG A 312 10.36 -15.40 8.17
CA ARG A 312 11.71 -14.84 8.43
C ARG A 312 12.21 -13.90 7.33
N LEU A 313 12.00 -14.24 6.06
CA LEU A 313 12.35 -13.38 4.92
C LEU A 313 11.58 -12.05 4.98
N ILE A 314 10.32 -12.11 5.37
CA ILE A 314 9.44 -10.96 5.46
C ILE A 314 9.75 -10.12 6.68
N GLU A 315 10.01 -10.71 7.85
CA GLU A 315 10.50 -9.98 9.03
C GLU A 315 11.82 -9.27 8.73
N GLY A 316 12.71 -9.88 7.95
CA GLY A 316 13.91 -9.24 7.42
C GLY A 316 13.59 -8.04 6.51
N ASN A 317 12.60 -8.17 5.63
CA ASN A 317 12.17 -7.09 4.72
C ASN A 317 11.38 -5.98 5.44
N ILE A 318 10.58 -6.30 6.46
CA ILE A 318 9.85 -5.35 7.31
C ILE A 318 10.83 -4.58 8.18
N LYS A 319 11.80 -5.24 8.81
CA LYS A 319 12.84 -4.54 9.58
C LYS A 319 13.64 -3.59 8.69
N ARG A 320 13.86 -3.97 7.42
CA ARG A 320 14.44 -3.07 6.40
C ARG A 320 13.47 -1.95 5.97
N SER A 321 12.16 -2.21 5.85
CA SER A 321 11.17 -1.18 5.48
C SER A 321 10.92 -0.17 6.60
N HIS A 322 10.89 -0.61 7.87
CA HIS A 322 10.83 0.27 9.04
C HIS A 322 12.14 1.03 9.30
N HIS A 323 13.27 0.57 8.73
CA HIS A 323 14.50 1.35 8.65
C HIS A 323 14.54 2.33 7.48
N ASN A 324 13.70 2.16 6.45
CA ASN A 324 13.47 3.21 5.47
C ASN A 324 12.60 4.29 6.12
N SER A 325 13.22 5.45 6.33
CA SER A 325 12.73 6.66 7.00
C SER A 325 11.34 7.17 6.58
N ASN A 326 10.76 6.68 5.48
CA ASN A 326 9.59 7.29 4.86
C ASN A 326 8.27 6.98 5.59
N GLU A 327 8.10 5.84 6.27
CA GLU A 327 6.89 5.55 7.07
C GLU A 327 6.79 6.45 8.31
N LYS A 328 7.92 6.80 8.95
CA LYS A 328 7.94 7.68 10.13
C LYS A 328 7.45 9.10 9.85
N LEU A 329 7.48 9.54 8.59
CA LEU A 329 7.08 10.90 8.22
C LEU A 329 5.57 11.10 8.11
N TYR A 330 4.80 10.07 7.77
CA TYR A 330 3.35 10.24 7.68
C TYR A 330 2.67 10.40 9.04
N ASN A 331 3.36 10.02 10.12
CA ASN A 331 2.94 10.30 11.49
C ASN A 331 3.24 11.74 11.96
N LEU A 332 4.07 12.49 11.24
CA LEU A 332 4.37 13.89 11.55
C LEU A 332 3.34 14.88 10.97
N TYR A 333 2.35 14.44 10.20
CA TYR A 333 1.38 15.34 9.53
C TYR A 333 0.31 15.96 10.44
N SER A 334 0.39 15.82 11.76
CA SER A 334 -0.40 16.65 12.69
C SER A 334 0.22 18.03 12.92
N VAL A 335 0.87 18.62 11.91
CA VAL A 335 1.43 19.98 12.01
C VAL A 335 0.35 21.06 11.83
N SER A 336 -0.68 21.01 12.68
CA SER A 336 -1.63 22.11 12.88
C SER A 336 -0.90 23.41 13.25
N SER A 337 0.29 23.31 13.85
CA SER A 337 1.13 24.45 14.23
C SER A 337 1.79 25.20 13.06
N LEU A 338 1.80 24.65 11.83
CA LEU A 338 2.36 25.33 10.65
C LEU A 338 1.31 26.07 9.83
N GLY A 339 0.03 26.10 10.25
CA GLY A 339 -1.03 26.79 9.51
C GLY A 339 -1.34 26.18 8.14
N ILE A 340 -0.99 24.91 7.94
CA ILE A 340 -1.32 24.17 6.72
C ILE A 340 -2.82 23.89 6.76
N PRO A 341 -3.60 24.26 5.72
CA PRO A 341 -5.04 24.09 5.72
C PRO A 341 -5.42 22.62 5.92
N HIS A 342 -6.27 22.35 6.90
CA HIS A 342 -6.74 21.02 7.31
C HIS A 342 -7.48 20.22 6.22
N ASN A 343 -7.81 20.83 5.08
CA ASN A 343 -8.73 20.27 4.09
C ASN A 343 -8.16 19.13 3.22
N PHE A 344 -6.92 18.69 3.44
CA PHE A 344 -6.31 17.58 2.66
C PHE A 344 -5.57 16.61 3.57
N SER A 345 -6.27 16.01 4.54
CA SER A 345 -5.75 14.83 5.24
C SER A 345 -5.75 13.65 4.27
N LEU A 346 -4.56 13.21 3.86
CA LEU A 346 -4.40 12.03 3.02
C LEU A 346 -4.68 10.77 3.86
N PRO A 347 -5.50 9.82 3.37
CA PRO A 347 -5.67 8.56 4.05
C PRO A 347 -4.35 7.80 4.13
N LYS A 348 -3.99 7.32 5.31
CA LYS A 348 -2.72 6.61 5.53
C LYS A 348 -2.58 5.39 4.63
N TRP A 349 -3.64 4.59 4.52
CA TRP A 349 -3.68 3.40 3.68
C TRP A 349 -3.30 3.70 2.23
N PHE A 350 -3.73 4.85 1.69
CA PHE A 350 -3.45 5.25 0.31
C PHE A 350 -1.94 5.44 0.10
N SER A 351 -1.30 6.20 1.00
CA SER A 351 0.14 6.43 0.96
C SER A 351 0.95 5.14 1.07
N THR A 352 0.54 4.23 1.96
CA THR A 352 1.23 2.97 2.19
C THR A 352 1.17 2.05 0.98
N ILE A 353 0.02 1.94 0.31
CA ILE A 353 -0.11 1.17 -0.94
C ILE A 353 0.81 1.76 -2.01
N ILE A 354 0.77 3.07 -2.21
CA ILE A 354 1.63 3.75 -3.20
C ILE A 354 3.11 3.44 -2.92
N PHE A 355 3.60 3.70 -1.71
CA PHE A 355 5.03 3.57 -1.40
C PHE A 355 5.54 2.15 -1.43
N ARG A 356 4.72 1.16 -1.06
CA ARG A 356 5.12 -0.25 -1.08
C ARG A 356 5.21 -0.82 -2.48
N GLU A 357 4.57 -0.16 -3.44
CA GLU A 357 4.62 -0.48 -4.87
C GLU A 357 5.68 0.36 -5.59
N ILE A 358 6.41 1.21 -4.85
CA ILE A 358 7.52 1.92 -5.44
C ILE A 358 8.68 0.93 -5.66
N ASP A 359 8.80 0.44 -6.90
CA ASP A 359 10.02 -0.23 -7.38
C ASP A 359 11.27 0.62 -7.14
N SER A 360 12.46 0.02 -7.33
CA SER A 360 13.82 0.60 -7.14
C SER A 360 14.12 1.96 -7.83
N HIS A 361 13.19 2.51 -8.61
CA HIS A 361 13.30 3.83 -9.20
C HIS A 361 13.11 4.93 -8.14
N SER A 362 13.87 6.01 -8.25
CA SER A 362 13.73 7.15 -7.34
C SER A 362 12.33 7.77 -7.42
N ILE A 363 11.82 8.21 -6.27
CA ILE A 363 10.50 8.85 -6.14
C ILE A 363 10.44 10.10 -7.02
N TYR A 364 11.54 10.84 -7.10
CA TYR A 364 11.71 11.95 -8.03
C TYR A 364 11.42 11.56 -9.49
N THR A 365 11.97 10.45 -9.99
CA THR A 365 11.74 10.00 -11.37
C THR A 365 10.26 9.72 -11.63
N LYS A 366 9.56 9.13 -10.65
CA LYS A 366 8.13 8.83 -10.75
C LYS A 366 7.30 10.10 -10.74
N LEU A 367 7.66 11.06 -9.90
CA LEU A 367 7.03 12.39 -9.86
C LEU A 367 7.18 13.13 -11.19
N ILE A 368 8.40 13.16 -11.75
CA ILE A 368 8.65 13.80 -13.05
C ILE A 368 7.84 13.11 -14.16
N ARG A 369 7.85 11.78 -14.23
CA ARG A 369 7.04 11.02 -15.20
C ARG A 369 5.56 11.35 -15.06
N LEU A 370 5.04 11.42 -13.83
CA LEU A 370 3.65 11.80 -13.58
C LEU A 370 3.37 13.21 -14.11
N THR A 371 4.19 14.20 -13.78
CA THR A 371 3.97 15.58 -14.27
C THR A 371 4.08 15.69 -15.80
N THR A 372 5.00 14.96 -16.42
CA THR A 372 5.18 14.94 -17.87
C THR A 372 3.99 14.30 -18.59
N ASN A 373 3.40 13.23 -18.02
CA ASN A 373 2.18 12.62 -18.56
C ASN A 373 0.97 13.56 -18.56
N HIS A 374 0.99 14.59 -17.71
CA HIS A 374 -0.01 15.66 -17.65
C HIS A 374 0.40 16.93 -18.41
N SER A 375 1.42 16.83 -19.27
CA SER A 375 1.95 17.96 -20.04
C SER A 375 2.38 19.17 -19.17
N LYS A 376 2.75 18.91 -17.92
CA LYS A 376 3.29 19.94 -17.02
C LYS A 376 4.82 19.95 -17.09
N LEU A 377 5.39 21.14 -16.91
CA LEU A 377 6.83 21.30 -16.74
C LEU A 377 7.29 20.59 -15.46
N PRO A 378 8.54 20.10 -15.43
CA PRO A 378 9.10 19.51 -14.21
C PRO A 378 9.10 20.56 -13.10
N GLY A 379 8.55 20.18 -11.94
CA GLY A 379 8.51 21.07 -10.79
C GLY A 379 9.89 21.39 -10.23
N LYS A 380 9.97 22.45 -9.42
CA LYS A 380 11.19 22.93 -8.77
C LYS A 380 11.14 22.62 -7.28
N ILE A 381 12.21 22.06 -6.74
CA ILE A 381 12.37 21.88 -5.29
C ILE A 381 13.18 23.03 -4.70
N GLN A 382 12.76 23.53 -3.53
CA GLN A 382 13.45 24.62 -2.85
C GLN A 382 13.52 24.35 -1.34
N LEU A 383 14.68 24.62 -0.74
CA LEU A 383 14.83 24.70 0.71
C LEU A 383 14.16 26.00 1.18
N VAL A 384 13.10 25.88 1.97
CA VAL A 384 12.33 27.03 2.49
C VAL A 384 12.85 27.45 3.86
N ARG A 385 13.23 26.48 4.69
CA ARG A 385 13.67 26.75 6.06
C ARG A 385 14.68 25.73 6.54
N GLU A 386 15.61 26.22 7.35
CA GLU A 386 16.55 25.43 8.13
C GLU A 386 16.40 25.83 9.61
N ILE A 387 16.30 24.86 10.50
CA ILE A 387 16.12 25.06 11.94
C ILE A 387 17.31 24.42 12.65
N ASN A 388 17.89 25.11 13.64
CA ASN A 388 19.05 24.65 14.42
C ASN A 388 20.27 24.28 13.55
N LYS A 389 20.55 25.10 12.53
CA LYS A 389 21.68 24.91 11.59
C LYS A 389 22.99 24.57 12.30
N GLY A 390 23.67 23.54 11.80
CA GLY A 390 24.98 23.12 12.29
C GLY A 390 24.95 22.29 13.58
N THR A 391 23.77 21.89 14.05
CA THR A 391 23.62 21.00 15.21
C THR A 391 23.16 19.61 14.79
N ASP A 392 23.29 18.62 15.68
CA ASP A 392 22.69 17.28 15.56
C ASP A 392 21.15 17.31 15.51
N LYS A 393 20.55 18.42 15.92
CA LYS A 393 19.11 18.72 15.87
C LYS A 393 18.72 19.57 14.66
N SER A 394 19.57 19.66 13.64
CA SER A 394 19.26 20.35 12.39
C SER A 394 18.01 19.75 11.75
N LEU A 395 17.08 20.60 11.32
CA LEU A 395 15.88 20.21 10.60
C LEU A 395 15.73 21.07 9.34
N TYR A 396 15.53 20.41 8.21
CA TYR A 396 15.42 21.03 6.89
C TYR A 396 13.98 20.89 6.39
N ILE A 397 13.48 21.96 5.77
CA ILE A 397 12.14 22.02 5.19
C ILE A 397 12.27 22.33 3.71
N HIS A 398 11.95 21.35 2.86
CA HIS A 398 11.85 21.54 1.41
C HIS A 398 10.39 21.62 0.98
N THR A 399 10.14 22.39 -0.06
CA THR A 399 8.85 22.43 -0.77
C THR A 399 9.06 22.16 -2.24
N PHE A 400 8.12 21.45 -2.86
CA PHE A 400 8.11 21.21 -4.29
C PHE A 400 7.02 22.08 -4.94
N TYR A 401 7.42 22.84 -5.95
CA TYR A 401 6.58 23.76 -6.70
C TYR A 401 6.31 23.22 -8.09
N LEU A 402 5.05 23.24 -8.51
CA LEU A 402 4.65 23.02 -9.90
C LEU A 402 4.33 24.38 -10.54
N GLU A 403 4.76 24.57 -11.78
CA GLU A 403 4.46 25.78 -12.56
C GLU A 403 3.07 25.63 -13.20
N GLU A 404 2.16 26.57 -12.88
CA GLU A 404 0.79 26.64 -13.40
C GLU A 404 0.50 28.10 -13.79
N ASN A 405 0.30 28.37 -15.10
CA ASN A 405 -0.10 29.69 -15.63
C ASN A 405 0.79 30.85 -15.16
N ASP A 406 2.11 30.75 -15.34
CA ASP A 406 3.12 31.73 -14.90
C ASP A 406 3.26 31.90 -13.37
N ASP A 407 2.50 31.14 -12.58
CA ASP A 407 2.59 31.08 -11.12
C ASP A 407 3.20 29.75 -10.63
N PHE A 408 3.74 29.76 -9.42
CA PHE A 408 4.25 28.56 -8.74
C PHE A 408 3.29 28.12 -7.64
N LYS A 409 2.82 26.89 -7.74
CA LYS A 409 1.95 26.25 -6.76
C LYS A 409 2.72 25.21 -5.96
N ILE A 410 2.66 25.31 -4.64
CA ILE A 410 3.21 24.28 -3.76
C ILE A 410 2.33 23.04 -3.87
N ILE A 411 2.92 21.92 -4.28
CA ILE A 411 2.21 20.64 -4.39
C ILE A 411 2.66 19.61 -3.37
N GLY A 412 3.73 19.87 -2.63
CA GLY A 412 4.12 19.06 -1.47
C GLY A 412 5.29 19.65 -0.68
N TYR A 413 5.51 19.09 0.51
CA TYR A 413 6.53 19.51 1.45
C TYR A 413 7.22 18.33 2.12
N GLY A 414 8.45 18.56 2.58
CA GLY A 414 9.26 17.52 3.20
C GLY A 414 10.09 18.07 4.34
N LEU A 415 10.00 17.39 5.48
CA LEU A 415 10.81 17.64 6.67
C LEU A 415 11.90 16.57 6.76
N GLY A 416 13.08 16.89 7.27
CA GLY A 416 14.12 15.86 7.42
C GLY A 416 15.33 16.37 8.19
N LYS A 417 16.06 15.45 8.84
CA LYS A 417 17.29 15.75 9.59
C LYS A 417 18.46 16.08 8.66
N THR A 418 18.34 15.69 7.39
CA THR A 418 19.30 16.01 6.34
C THR A 418 18.62 16.70 5.15
N LEU A 419 19.42 17.39 4.34
CA LEU A 419 18.95 17.96 3.07
C LEU A 419 18.39 16.89 2.13
N GLY A 420 19.05 15.72 2.07
CA GLY A 420 18.60 14.60 1.23
C GLY A 420 17.25 14.05 1.69
N GLU A 421 17.11 13.77 2.98
CA GLU A 421 15.87 13.24 3.57
C GLU A 421 14.70 14.21 3.36
N SER A 422 14.86 15.49 3.72
CA SER A 422 13.81 16.49 3.53
C SER A 422 13.40 16.66 2.07
N ARG A 423 14.33 16.52 1.10
CA ARG A 423 14.01 16.53 -0.32
C ARG A 423 13.20 15.31 -0.76
N GLU A 424 13.65 14.10 -0.40
CA GLU A 424 12.95 12.86 -0.75
C GLU A 424 11.52 12.84 -0.17
N ASN A 425 11.37 13.40 1.04
CA ASN A 425 10.06 13.56 1.66
C ASN A 425 9.16 14.54 0.92
N ALA A 426 9.73 15.66 0.41
CA ALA A 426 8.98 16.61 -0.40
C ALA A 426 8.50 15.97 -1.70
N TYR A 427 9.34 15.15 -2.35
CA TYR A 427 8.93 14.39 -3.54
C TYR A 427 7.84 13.37 -3.23
N SER A 428 7.97 12.67 -2.10
CA SER A 428 7.02 11.67 -1.62
C SER A 428 5.64 12.26 -1.37
N ASP A 429 5.57 13.36 -0.62
CA ASP A 429 4.32 14.09 -0.35
C ASP A 429 3.70 14.64 -1.64
N SER A 430 4.52 15.23 -2.50
CA SER A 430 4.06 15.76 -3.80
C SER A 430 3.45 14.68 -4.67
N LEU A 431 4.11 13.52 -4.77
CA LEU A 431 3.63 12.40 -5.56
C LEU A 431 2.26 11.94 -5.07
N ILE A 432 2.07 11.74 -3.76
CA ILE A 432 0.78 11.28 -3.24
C ILE A 432 -0.30 12.33 -3.43
N ARG A 433 -0.01 13.60 -3.15
CA ARG A 433 -0.99 14.67 -3.34
C ARG A 433 -1.46 14.76 -4.77
N LEU A 434 -0.56 14.67 -5.74
CA LEU A 434 -0.93 14.63 -7.16
C LEU A 434 -1.78 13.40 -7.49
N LEU A 435 -1.40 12.21 -7.02
CA LEU A 435 -2.18 10.99 -7.26
C LEU A 435 -3.57 11.01 -6.60
N TYR A 436 -3.70 11.65 -5.43
CA TYR A 436 -4.94 11.71 -4.65
C TYR A 436 -5.89 12.84 -5.09
N GLN A 437 -5.41 13.82 -5.86
CA GLN A 437 -6.25 14.93 -6.32
C GLN A 437 -7.47 14.45 -7.10
N ASP A 438 -8.63 15.01 -6.76
CA ASP A 438 -9.94 14.74 -7.34
C ASP A 438 -10.12 15.36 -8.73
N LYS A 439 -9.30 16.35 -9.07
CA LYS A 439 -9.23 16.96 -10.39
C LYS A 439 -8.03 16.44 -11.16
N LYS A 440 -8.25 16.18 -12.44
CA LYS A 440 -7.17 15.85 -13.37
C LYS A 440 -6.21 17.05 -13.47
N ILE A 441 -4.92 16.81 -13.24
CA ILE A 441 -3.85 17.83 -13.25
C ILE A 441 -3.67 18.43 -14.64
#